data_AF-A0A4P6XIQ6-F1
#
_entry.id   AF-A0A4P6XIQ6-F1
#
_cell.length_a   1.000
_cell.length_b   1.000
_cell.length_c   1.000
_cell.angle_alpha   90.00
_cell.angle_beta   90.00
_cell.angle_gamma   90.00
#
_symmetry.space_group_name_H-M   'P 1'
#
loop_
_entity.id
_entity.type
_entity.pdbx_description
1 polymer ?
#
loop_
_entity_poly.entity_id
_entity_poly.type
_entity_poly.pdbx_seq_one_letter_code
_entity_poly.pdbx_strand_id
1 'polypeptide(L)'
;MALTLGNVAIIVTLYEKEISECSMTQQLGSVQTNPFLEKLTLQKIQQDLPRLLRAVNEHRSSKLYQLLKSKIQDLLDHLDECLYEVDSATSEFLKRYEKETIQASDSDALTTSEPEVDETKGENYASLRKRLLADGKTSLLDAENSSSEKMNDYHETIQEDLLGELGTLASALKSSARSLSAKIVDDANLVSETGENMMKNLTLMQSVGTNLNAYLSEKTGGKITIFFMIKTMAFVFVLFFIMVVLTKILPKM
;
A
#
# COMPACT_ATOMS: atom_id res chain seq x y z
N MET A 1 -3.69 -23.23 11.80
CA MET A 1 -2.56 -23.61 12.66
C MET A 1 -2.94 -23.18 14.07
N ALA A 2 -3.27 -24.11 14.97
CA ALA A 2 -3.84 -23.77 16.28
C ALA A 2 -2.78 -23.10 17.16
N LEU A 3 -3.01 -21.85 17.57
CA LEU A 3 -2.13 -21.16 18.52
C LEU A 3 -2.33 -21.78 19.90
N THR A 4 -1.28 -22.35 20.48
CA THR A 4 -1.31 -22.85 21.86
C THR A 4 -1.17 -21.68 22.84
N LEU A 5 -1.77 -21.79 24.03
CA LEU A 5 -1.73 -20.76 25.06
C LEU A 5 -0.29 -20.33 25.44
N GLY A 6 0.67 -21.27 25.35
CA GLY A 6 2.09 -21.01 25.61
C GLY A 6 2.74 -20.13 24.53
N ASN A 7 2.39 -20.35 23.25
CA ASN A 7 2.89 -19.51 22.16
C ASN A 7 2.35 -18.08 22.26
N VAL A 8 1.09 -17.94 22.68
CA VAL A 8 0.49 -16.63 22.92
C VAL A 8 1.20 -15.89 24.06
N ALA A 9 1.52 -16.56 25.16
CA ALA A 9 2.24 -15.95 26.27
C ALA A 9 3.66 -15.46 25.87
N ILE A 10 4.37 -16.23 25.04
CA ILE A 10 5.69 -15.85 24.50
C ILE A 10 5.57 -14.62 23.61
N ILE A 11 4.54 -14.58 22.75
CA ILE A 11 4.27 -13.44 21.86
C ILE A 11 3.94 -12.18 22.67
N VAL A 12 3.13 -12.28 23.73
CA VAL A 12 2.83 -11.15 24.62
C VAL A 12 4.10 -10.63 25.29
N THR A 13 4.97 -11.50 25.80
CA THR A 13 6.25 -11.07 26.43
C THR A 13 7.22 -10.45 25.44
N LEU A 14 7.16 -10.86 24.18
CA LEU A 14 7.99 -10.29 23.11
C LEU A 14 7.49 -8.90 22.73
N TYR A 15 6.17 -8.70 22.64
CA TYR A 15 5.57 -7.38 22.44
C TYR A 15 5.79 -6.42 23.61
N GLU A 16 5.75 -6.90 24.86
CA GLU A 16 6.15 -6.08 26.03
C GLU A 16 7.60 -5.61 25.93
N LYS A 17 8.50 -6.47 25.43
CA LYS A 17 9.90 -6.12 25.21
C LYS A 17 10.06 -5.10 24.07
N GLU A 18 9.34 -5.28 22.96
CA GLU A 18 9.38 -4.34 21.83
C GLU A 18 8.79 -2.96 22.19
N ILE A 19 7.72 -2.91 22.98
CA ILE A 19 7.11 -1.65 23.45
C ILE A 19 8.02 -0.94 24.47
N SER A 20 8.64 -1.68 25.39
CA SER A 20 9.60 -1.10 26.34
C SER A 20 10.89 -0.60 25.66
N GLU A 21 11.38 -1.29 24.63
CA GLU A 21 12.49 -0.81 23.79
C GLU A 21 12.14 0.50 23.07
N CYS A 22 10.90 0.66 22.56
CA CYS A 22 10.42 1.91 21.96
C CYS A 22 10.40 3.08 22.96
N SER A 23 9.88 2.85 24.18
CA SER A 23 9.86 3.88 25.24
C SER A 23 11.27 4.32 25.70
N MET A 24 12.24 3.40 25.68
CA MET A 24 13.65 3.69 26.02
C MET A 24 14.37 4.50 24.95
N THR A 25 14.06 4.27 23.67
CA THR A 25 14.61 5.07 22.56
C THR A 25 14.15 6.53 22.55
N GLN A 26 12.98 6.83 23.13
CA GLN A 26 12.53 8.22 23.27
C GLN A 26 13.20 8.98 24.42
N GLN A 27 13.58 8.31 25.51
CA GLN A 27 14.26 8.96 26.64
C GLN A 27 15.74 9.29 26.35
N LEU A 28 16.37 8.53 25.46
CA LEU A 28 17.75 8.77 25.02
C LEU A 28 17.70 9.45 23.65
N GLY A 29 17.53 10.78 23.64
CA GLY A 29 17.43 11.61 22.43
C GLY A 29 18.65 11.64 21.50
N SER A 30 19.33 10.51 21.29
CA SER A 30 20.60 10.38 20.57
C SER A 30 20.60 9.30 19.48
N VAL A 31 19.49 8.61 19.20
CA VAL A 31 19.41 7.73 18.03
C VAL A 31 18.21 8.16 17.20
N GLN A 32 18.52 8.72 16.03
CA GLN A 32 17.59 9.19 15.02
C GLN A 32 16.86 8.01 14.36
N THR A 33 16.06 7.27 15.13
CA THR A 33 15.09 6.31 14.57
C THR A 33 13.95 7.11 13.94
N ASN A 34 13.72 6.90 12.64
CA ASN A 34 12.62 7.55 11.94
C ASN A 34 11.30 7.25 12.68
N PRO A 35 10.54 8.28 13.12
CA PRO A 35 9.32 8.09 13.90
C PRO A 35 8.23 7.34 13.12
N PHE A 36 8.37 7.28 11.79
CA PHE A 36 7.53 6.47 10.90
C PHE A 36 7.78 4.97 11.00
N LEU A 37 9.02 4.53 11.30
CA LEU A 37 9.33 3.11 11.49
C LEU A 37 8.73 2.61 12.80
N GLU A 38 8.80 3.43 13.85
CA GLU A 38 8.20 3.15 15.15
C GLU A 38 6.67 3.13 15.07
N LYS A 39 6.06 4.06 14.31
CA LYS A 39 4.62 4.02 14.01
C LYS A 39 4.22 2.72 13.30
N LEU A 40 5.04 2.22 12.38
CA LEU A 40 4.74 1.01 11.61
C LEU A 40 4.82 -0.25 12.49
N THR A 41 5.82 -0.35 13.38
CA THR A 41 5.92 -1.47 14.33
C THR A 41 4.77 -1.47 15.33
N LEU A 42 4.41 -0.30 15.89
CA LEU A 42 3.27 -0.17 16.79
C LEU A 42 1.94 -0.49 16.09
N GLN A 43 1.75 -0.06 14.84
CA GLN A 43 0.54 -0.38 14.07
C GLN A 43 0.43 -1.87 13.73
N LYS A 44 1.56 -2.56 13.51
CA LYS A 44 1.58 -4.02 13.35
C LYS A 44 1.14 -4.71 14.64
N ILE A 45 1.65 -4.28 15.80
CA ILE A 45 1.25 -4.80 17.12
C ILE A 45 -0.25 -4.56 17.36
N GLN A 46 -0.77 -3.39 16.99
CA GLN A 46 -2.20 -3.04 17.07
C GLN A 46 -3.09 -3.98 16.23
N GLN A 47 -2.63 -4.40 15.05
CA GLN A 47 -3.38 -5.33 14.20
C GLN A 47 -3.35 -6.78 14.70
N ASP A 48 -2.27 -7.17 15.40
CA ASP A 48 -2.08 -8.51 15.93
C ASP A 48 -2.79 -8.70 17.29
N LEU A 49 -2.97 -7.65 18.10
CA LEU A 49 -3.65 -7.71 19.42
C LEU A 49 -5.08 -8.28 19.37
N PRO A 50 -5.97 -7.83 18.46
CA PRO A 50 -7.34 -8.37 18.35
C PRO A 50 -7.36 -9.86 17.95
N ARG A 51 -6.36 -10.31 17.19
CA ARG A 51 -6.19 -11.73 16.82
C ARG A 51 -5.74 -12.55 18.02
N LEU A 52 -4.83 -11.99 18.81
CA LEU A 52 -4.36 -12.59 20.06
C LEU A 52 -5.50 -12.69 21.08
N LEU A 53 -6.31 -11.64 21.22
CA LEU A 53 -7.46 -11.61 22.12
C LEU A 53 -8.51 -12.67 21.73
N ARG A 54 -8.77 -12.86 20.42
CA ARG A 54 -9.64 -13.95 19.93
C ARG A 54 -9.06 -15.33 20.25
N ALA A 55 -7.77 -15.56 20.01
CA ALA A 55 -7.11 -16.83 20.33
C ALA A 55 -7.12 -17.13 21.84
N VAL A 56 -6.99 -16.11 22.69
CA VAL A 56 -7.10 -16.26 24.15
C VAL A 56 -8.55 -16.53 24.57
N ASN A 57 -9.53 -15.95 23.87
CA ASN A 57 -10.96 -16.15 24.14
C ASN A 57 -11.44 -17.58 23.84
N GLU A 58 -10.77 -18.30 22.95
CA GLU A 58 -11.04 -19.74 22.71
C GLU A 58 -10.69 -20.62 23.92
N HIS A 59 -9.87 -20.12 24.85
CA HIS A 59 -9.42 -20.83 26.06
C HIS A 59 -10.01 -20.27 27.36
N ARG A 60 -11.25 -19.77 27.30
CA ARG A 60 -12.00 -19.15 28.42
C ARG A 60 -12.13 -20.00 29.69
N SER A 61 -11.92 -21.32 29.62
CA SER A 61 -12.01 -22.25 30.75
C SER A 61 -10.73 -22.36 31.60
N SER A 62 -9.61 -21.78 31.16
CA SER A 62 -8.33 -21.88 31.88
C SER A 62 -8.19 -20.79 32.95
N LYS A 63 -7.63 -21.13 34.12
CA LYS A 63 -7.29 -20.12 35.16
C LYS A 63 -6.27 -19.08 34.66
N LEU A 64 -5.44 -19.45 33.69
CA LEU A 64 -4.46 -18.55 33.05
C LEU A 64 -5.11 -17.53 32.10
N TYR A 65 -6.37 -17.72 31.73
CA TYR A 65 -7.12 -16.81 30.86
C TYR A 65 -7.27 -15.42 31.48
N GLN A 66 -7.61 -15.34 32.77
CA GLN A 66 -7.85 -14.04 33.41
C GLN A 66 -6.56 -13.22 33.54
N LEU A 67 -5.44 -13.89 33.86
CA LEU A 67 -4.12 -13.27 33.95
C LEU A 67 -3.62 -12.83 32.56
N LEU A 68 -3.76 -13.69 31.54
CA LEU A 68 -3.35 -13.35 30.18
C LEU A 68 -4.24 -12.25 29.57
N LYS A 69 -5.54 -12.24 29.91
CA LYS A 69 -6.47 -11.20 29.49
C LYS A 69 -6.16 -9.86 30.14
N SER A 70 -5.91 -9.80 31.45
CA SER A 70 -5.50 -8.56 32.11
C SER A 70 -4.17 -8.06 31.54
N LYS A 71 -3.21 -8.97 31.30
CA LYS A 71 -1.93 -8.63 30.71
C LYS A 71 -2.03 -8.09 29.27
N ILE A 72 -2.92 -8.64 28.44
CA ILE A 72 -3.21 -8.12 27.10
C ILE A 72 -3.93 -6.77 27.17
N GLN A 73 -4.76 -6.55 28.18
CA GLN A 73 -5.46 -5.28 28.38
C GLN A 73 -4.49 -4.18 28.83
N ASP A 74 -3.60 -4.49 29.80
CA ASP A 74 -2.54 -3.58 30.24
C ASP A 74 -1.58 -3.23 29.07
N LEU A 75 -1.31 -4.21 28.20
CA LEU A 75 -0.52 -4.01 26.99
C LEU A 75 -1.22 -3.14 25.95
N LEU A 76 -2.55 -3.25 25.82
CA LEU A 76 -3.35 -2.39 24.95
C LEU A 76 -3.30 -0.94 25.44
N ASP A 77 -3.45 -0.74 26.75
CA ASP A 77 -3.42 0.59 27.36
C ASP A 77 -2.03 1.24 27.18
N HIS A 78 -0.94 0.48 27.35
CA HIS A 78 0.44 0.97 27.07
C HIS A 78 0.68 1.22 25.57
N LEU A 79 0.09 0.41 24.69
CA LEU A 79 0.22 0.58 23.24
C LEU A 79 -0.48 1.87 22.79
N ASP A 80 -1.65 2.17 23.34
CA ASP A 80 -2.40 3.38 23.03
C ASP A 80 -1.67 4.65 23.51
N GLU A 81 -1.03 4.61 24.69
CA GLU A 81 -0.18 5.69 25.20
C GLU A 81 1.05 5.93 24.30
N CYS A 82 1.79 4.87 23.92
CA CYS A 82 2.92 5.00 23.00
C CYS A 82 2.50 5.45 21.59
N LEU A 83 1.36 4.99 21.08
CA LEU A 83 0.83 5.44 19.79
C LEU A 83 0.52 6.94 19.82
N TYR A 84 -0.05 7.45 20.92
CA TYR A 84 -0.32 8.87 21.08
C TYR A 84 0.96 9.72 21.08
N GLU A 85 2.00 9.28 21.78
CA GLU A 85 3.30 9.96 21.82
C GLU A 85 3.98 9.98 20.44
N VAL A 86 3.97 8.85 19.73
CA VAL A 86 4.55 8.76 18.37
C VAL A 86 3.74 9.57 17.35
N ASP A 87 2.41 9.61 17.44
CA ASP A 87 1.57 10.43 16.56
C ASP A 87 1.78 11.93 16.82
N SER A 88 1.97 12.31 18.08
CA SER A 88 2.38 13.66 18.47
C SER A 88 3.74 14.03 17.88
N ALA A 89 4.76 13.17 18.02
CA ALA A 89 6.11 13.39 17.51
C ALA A 89 6.15 13.45 15.96
N THR A 90 5.39 12.61 15.27
CA THR A 90 5.28 12.67 13.79
C THR A 90 4.59 13.95 13.33
N SER A 91 3.57 14.42 14.05
CA SER A 91 2.90 15.69 13.74
C SER A 91 3.82 16.89 13.93
N GLU A 92 4.67 16.87 14.96
CA GLU A 92 5.65 17.93 15.22
C GLU A 92 6.76 17.92 14.16
N PHE A 93 7.21 16.74 13.75
CA PHE A 93 8.18 16.58 12.66
C PHE A 93 7.61 17.13 11.34
N LEU A 94 6.38 16.79 10.96
CA LEU A 94 5.73 17.30 9.76
C LEU A 94 5.59 18.82 9.75
N LYS A 95 5.24 19.43 10.89
CA LYS A 95 5.14 20.89 11.03
C LYS A 95 6.48 21.61 10.84
N ARG A 96 7.63 20.95 11.08
CA ARG A 96 8.96 21.54 10.82
C ARG A 96 9.23 21.63 9.31
N TYR A 97 8.85 20.63 8.53
CA TYR A 97 9.01 20.65 7.06
C TYR A 97 8.05 21.60 6.35
N GLU A 98 6.85 21.77 6.87
CA GLU A 98 5.88 22.73 6.31
C GLU A 98 6.38 24.18 6.40
N LYS A 99 7.09 24.53 7.48
CA LYS A 99 7.66 25.88 7.67
C LYS A 99 8.89 26.16 6.80
N GLU A 100 9.72 25.17 6.51
CA GLU A 100 10.89 25.33 5.63
C GLU A 100 10.50 25.49 4.15
N THR A 101 9.35 24.94 3.74
CA THR A 101 8.87 25.03 2.34
C THR A 101 8.34 26.42 1.97
N ILE A 102 7.87 27.22 2.96
CA ILE A 102 7.28 28.54 2.71
C ILE A 102 8.36 29.64 2.52
N GLN A 103 9.56 29.50 3.08
CA GLN A 103 10.63 30.50 2.92
C GLN A 103 11.38 30.41 1.57
N ALA A 104 11.26 29.30 0.83
CA ALA A 104 11.94 29.12 -0.45
C ALA A 104 11.13 29.60 -1.68
N SER A 105 9.92 30.13 -1.49
CA SER A 105 8.99 30.45 -2.60
C SER A 105 8.96 31.92 -3.03
N ASP A 106 9.74 32.83 -2.42
CA ASP A 106 9.67 34.28 -2.65
C ASP A 106 10.90 34.91 -3.34
N SER A 107 11.80 34.10 -3.92
CA SER A 107 12.90 34.63 -4.73
C SER A 107 13.18 33.72 -5.92
N ASP A 108 12.49 33.97 -7.03
CA ASP A 108 13.09 34.11 -8.36
C ASP A 108 12.00 34.06 -9.44
N ALA A 109 11.39 35.22 -9.68
CA ALA A 109 10.77 35.53 -10.96
C ALA A 109 11.86 36.10 -11.87
N LEU A 110 12.52 35.25 -12.66
CA LEU A 110 13.30 35.70 -13.81
C LEU A 110 12.82 35.02 -15.08
N THR A 111 12.16 35.83 -15.91
CA THR A 111 11.89 35.67 -17.32
C THR A 111 13.15 35.18 -18.06
N THR A 112 13.10 34.04 -18.76
CA THR A 112 13.98 33.73 -19.90
C THR A 112 13.33 32.67 -20.79
N SER A 113 13.45 32.93 -22.08
CA SER A 113 12.78 32.39 -23.25
C SER A 113 12.93 30.89 -23.50
N GLU A 114 11.79 30.30 -23.84
CA GLU A 114 11.54 29.02 -24.52
C GLU A 114 12.24 28.95 -25.90
N PRO A 115 12.95 27.84 -26.21
CA PRO A 115 13.05 27.36 -27.57
C PRO A 115 12.24 26.06 -27.72
N GLU A 116 11.26 26.08 -28.63
CA GLU A 116 10.58 24.90 -29.15
C GLU A 116 11.61 23.88 -29.65
N VAL A 117 11.55 22.65 -29.15
CA VAL A 117 12.28 21.51 -29.75
C VAL A 117 11.25 20.47 -30.20
N ASP A 118 11.20 20.39 -31.52
CA ASP A 118 10.47 19.52 -32.42
C ASP A 118 10.46 18.03 -32.01
N GLU A 119 9.28 17.52 -31.66
CA GLU A 119 9.01 16.09 -31.46
C GLU A 119 8.86 15.37 -32.81
N THR A 120 9.94 15.10 -33.55
CA THR A 120 9.90 14.00 -34.54
C THR A 120 11.28 13.50 -34.96
N LYS A 121 11.67 12.31 -34.44
CA LYS A 121 12.15 11.12 -35.20
C LYS A 121 12.94 10.19 -34.28
N GLY A 122 12.60 8.91 -34.32
CA GLY A 122 13.32 7.84 -33.63
C GLY A 122 14.74 7.69 -34.17
N GLU A 123 15.69 8.35 -33.52
CA GLU A 123 17.12 8.18 -33.81
C GLU A 123 17.58 6.80 -33.30
N ASN A 124 18.07 6.01 -34.25
CA ASN A 124 18.48 4.63 -34.09
C ASN A 124 19.74 4.57 -33.20
N TYR A 125 19.73 3.80 -32.10
CA TYR A 125 20.84 3.68 -31.13
C TYR A 125 22.22 3.42 -31.78
N ALA A 126 22.25 2.80 -32.96
CA ALA A 126 23.48 2.59 -33.75
C ALA A 126 24.11 3.91 -34.27
N SER A 127 23.29 4.91 -34.60
CA SER A 127 23.74 6.24 -35.02
C SER A 127 24.25 7.07 -33.83
N LEU A 128 23.59 6.97 -32.67
CA LEU A 128 24.06 7.57 -31.42
C LEU A 128 25.41 7.01 -30.99
N ARG A 129 25.59 5.68 -31.07
CA ARG A 129 26.85 5.01 -30.76
C ARG A 129 27.98 5.41 -31.72
N LYS A 130 27.68 5.56 -33.01
CA LYS A 130 28.66 6.07 -33.99
C LYS A 130 29.03 7.52 -33.72
N ARG A 131 28.07 8.37 -33.32
CA ARG A 131 28.34 9.77 -32.96
C ARG A 131 29.17 9.85 -31.68
N LEU A 132 28.85 9.06 -30.66
CA LEU A 132 29.63 8.99 -29.41
C LEU A 132 31.05 8.41 -29.61
N LEU A 133 31.24 7.45 -30.53
CA LEU A 133 32.58 6.96 -30.88
C LEU A 133 33.36 7.93 -31.78
N ALA A 134 32.68 8.67 -32.66
CA ALA A 134 33.31 9.62 -33.59
C ALA A 134 33.61 10.97 -32.94
N ASP A 135 32.80 11.39 -31.96
CA ASP A 135 33.02 12.57 -31.12
C ASP A 135 33.93 12.28 -29.92
N GLY A 136 34.54 11.10 -29.90
CA GLY A 136 35.69 10.78 -29.07
C GLY A 136 36.91 11.60 -29.49
N LYS A 137 36.92 12.89 -29.13
CA LYS A 137 38.06 13.83 -29.22
C LYS A 137 39.26 13.41 -28.35
N THR A 138 39.39 12.14 -27.98
CA THR A 138 40.56 11.60 -27.27
C THR A 138 41.80 11.52 -28.16
N SER A 139 41.64 11.62 -29.49
CA SER A 139 42.79 11.61 -30.42
C SER A 139 43.53 12.95 -30.53
N LEU A 140 43.05 14.04 -29.91
CA LEU A 140 43.72 15.34 -29.92
C LEU A 140 44.68 15.54 -28.73
N LEU A 141 44.59 14.69 -27.71
CA LEU A 141 45.39 14.77 -26.48
C LEU A 141 46.69 13.95 -26.56
N ASP A 142 46.81 13.03 -27.52
CA ASP A 142 48.02 12.20 -27.71
C ASP A 142 49.05 12.88 -28.63
N ALA A 143 48.78 14.12 -29.05
CA ALA A 143 49.78 14.96 -29.68
C ALA A 143 50.65 15.56 -28.57
N GLU A 144 51.85 14.99 -28.39
CA GLU A 144 52.96 15.29 -27.47
C GLU A 144 53.45 16.76 -27.44
N ASN A 145 52.67 17.73 -27.95
CA ASN A 145 53.01 19.14 -28.09
C ASN A 145 51.79 20.10 -27.98
N SER A 146 50.75 19.75 -27.25
CA SER A 146 49.69 20.71 -26.91
C SER A 146 50.14 21.59 -25.74
N SER A 147 50.21 22.91 -25.94
CA SER A 147 50.57 23.86 -24.88
C SER A 147 49.58 23.73 -23.71
N SER A 148 50.08 23.87 -22.48
CA SER A 148 49.27 23.79 -21.24
C SER A 148 48.02 24.67 -21.28
N GLU A 149 48.06 25.75 -22.05
CA GLU A 149 46.95 26.69 -22.29
C GLU A 149 45.81 26.06 -23.09
N LYS A 150 46.11 25.28 -24.14
CA LYS A 150 45.11 24.55 -24.92
C LYS A 150 44.47 23.40 -24.13
N MET A 151 45.23 22.79 -23.23
CA MET A 151 44.71 21.79 -22.30
C MET A 151 43.74 22.43 -21.30
N ASN A 152 44.04 23.64 -20.83
CA ASN A 152 43.19 24.36 -19.89
C ASN A 152 41.88 24.82 -20.55
N ASP A 153 41.94 25.39 -21.75
CA ASP A 153 40.77 25.76 -22.54
C ASP A 153 39.88 24.54 -22.84
N TYR A 154 40.49 23.38 -23.09
CA TYR A 154 39.78 22.12 -23.29
C TYR A 154 39.05 21.67 -22.01
N HIS A 155 39.70 21.76 -20.85
CA HIS A 155 39.07 21.43 -19.57
C HIS A 155 37.95 22.40 -19.19
N GLU A 156 38.09 23.69 -19.50
CA GLU A 156 37.06 24.70 -19.25
C GLU A 156 35.83 24.49 -20.14
N THR A 157 36.04 24.20 -21.43
CA THR A 157 34.95 23.87 -22.37
C THR A 157 34.18 22.62 -21.93
N ILE A 158 34.87 21.57 -21.47
CA ILE A 158 34.21 20.36 -20.97
C ILE A 158 33.44 20.63 -19.68
N GLN A 159 33.99 21.45 -18.78
CA GLN A 159 33.29 21.80 -17.54
C GLN A 159 32.02 22.61 -17.82
N GLU A 160 32.06 23.51 -18.80
CA GLU A 160 30.89 24.27 -19.22
C GLU A 160 29.84 23.38 -19.91
N ASP A 161 30.26 22.45 -20.77
CA ASP A 161 29.37 21.45 -21.38
C ASP A 161 28.73 20.54 -20.30
N LEU A 162 29.51 20.05 -19.33
CA LEU A 162 28.99 19.25 -18.21
C LEU A 162 28.00 20.02 -17.35
N LEU A 163 28.22 21.32 -17.11
CA LEU A 163 27.28 22.16 -16.38
C LEU A 163 25.99 22.37 -17.17
N GLY A 164 26.08 22.56 -18.49
CA GLY A 164 24.93 22.62 -19.38
C GLY A 164 24.12 21.32 -19.41
N GLU A 165 24.81 20.18 -19.48
CA GLU A 165 24.20 18.84 -19.42
C GLU A 165 23.57 18.55 -18.05
N LEU A 166 24.19 18.98 -16.95
CA LEU A 166 23.61 18.87 -15.61
C LEU A 166 22.37 19.74 -15.46
N GLY A 167 22.38 20.96 -16.01
CA GLY A 167 21.23 21.86 -16.00
C GLY A 167 20.05 21.30 -16.79
N THR A 168 20.32 20.73 -17.97
CA THR A 168 19.28 20.08 -18.79
C THR A 168 18.78 18.78 -18.16
N LEU A 169 19.66 17.96 -17.56
CA LEU A 169 19.27 16.76 -16.82
C LEU A 169 18.42 17.10 -15.60
N ALA A 170 18.81 18.10 -14.82
CA ALA A 170 18.04 18.55 -13.66
C ALA A 170 16.66 19.10 -14.07
N SER A 171 16.60 19.81 -15.20
CA SER A 171 15.33 20.30 -15.76
C SER A 171 14.43 19.16 -16.25
N ALA A 172 15.00 18.16 -16.92
CA ALA A 172 14.30 16.96 -17.36
C ALA A 172 13.79 16.13 -16.16
N LEU A 173 14.61 16.02 -15.10
CA LEU A 173 14.23 15.33 -13.87
C LEU A 173 13.10 16.09 -13.14
N LYS A 174 13.20 17.42 -13.05
CA LYS A 174 12.16 18.28 -12.48
C LYS A 174 10.83 18.17 -13.25
N SER A 175 10.90 18.16 -14.58
CA SER A 175 9.72 17.98 -15.44
C SER A 175 9.10 16.59 -15.23
N SER A 176 9.94 15.55 -15.21
CA SER A 176 9.51 14.17 -14.95
C SER A 176 8.88 14.00 -13.57
N ALA A 177 9.47 14.62 -12.54
CA ALA A 177 8.93 14.59 -11.18
C ALA A 177 7.59 15.33 -11.08
N ARG A 178 7.43 16.47 -11.76
CA ARG A 178 6.13 17.18 -11.83
C ARG A 178 5.08 16.35 -12.57
N SER A 179 5.44 15.75 -13.69
CA SER A 179 4.54 14.87 -14.45
C SER A 179 4.12 13.64 -13.64
N LEU A 180 5.07 13.02 -12.92
CA LEU A 180 4.78 11.93 -12.00
C LEU A 180 3.85 12.36 -10.87
N SER A 181 4.12 13.51 -10.25
CA SER A 181 3.26 14.07 -9.20
C SER A 181 1.85 14.33 -9.69
N ALA A 182 1.69 14.89 -10.90
CA ALA A 182 0.39 15.12 -11.50
C ALA A 182 -0.35 13.79 -11.72
N LYS A 183 0.33 12.79 -12.28
CA LYS A 183 -0.24 11.43 -12.45
C LYS A 183 -0.65 10.77 -11.14
N ILE A 184 0.14 10.93 -10.08
CA ILE A 184 -0.19 10.37 -8.76
C ILE A 184 -1.47 11.01 -8.22
N VAL A 185 -1.65 12.33 -8.41
CA VAL A 185 -2.88 13.02 -8.01
C VAL A 185 -4.07 12.55 -8.83
N ASP A 186 -3.91 12.40 -10.14
CA ASP A 186 -4.96 11.86 -11.02
C ASP A 186 -5.35 10.43 -10.64
N ASP A 187 -4.37 9.56 -10.37
CA ASP A 187 -4.60 8.19 -9.91
C ASP A 187 -5.30 8.16 -8.54
N ALA A 188 -4.94 9.05 -7.62
CA ALA A 188 -5.61 9.16 -6.32
C ALA A 188 -7.09 9.55 -6.49
N ASN A 189 -7.39 10.48 -7.39
CA ASN A 189 -8.76 10.86 -7.73
C ASN A 189 -9.53 9.69 -8.35
N LEU A 190 -8.92 8.96 -9.29
CA LEU A 190 -9.53 7.79 -9.93
C LEU A 190 -9.81 6.66 -8.94
N VAL A 191 -8.90 6.41 -7.99
CA VAL A 191 -9.09 5.43 -6.92
C VAL A 191 -10.24 5.86 -6.00
N SER A 192 -10.32 7.15 -5.66
CA SER A 192 -11.44 7.69 -4.86
C SER A 192 -12.77 7.51 -5.59
N GLU A 193 -12.85 7.86 -6.87
CA GLU A 193 -14.04 7.69 -7.70
C GLU A 193 -14.42 6.20 -7.82
N THR A 194 -13.43 5.33 -8.01
CA THR A 194 -13.64 3.88 -8.05
C THR A 194 -14.16 3.37 -6.71
N GLY A 195 -13.62 3.86 -5.59
CA GLY A 195 -14.09 3.55 -4.25
C GLY A 195 -15.54 3.97 -4.01
N GLU A 196 -15.91 5.17 -4.45
CA GLU A 196 -17.29 5.67 -4.36
C GLU A 196 -18.25 4.82 -5.21
N ASN A 197 -17.86 4.50 -6.45
CA ASN A 197 -18.64 3.64 -7.33
C ASN A 197 -18.80 2.22 -6.77
N MET A 198 -17.73 1.67 -6.18
CA MET A 198 -17.78 0.37 -5.51
C MET A 198 -18.70 0.39 -4.29
N MET A 199 -18.68 1.47 -3.50
CA MET A 199 -19.56 1.62 -2.34
C MET A 199 -21.03 1.78 -2.75
N LYS A 200 -21.31 2.56 -3.80
CA LYS A 200 -22.65 2.66 -4.40
C LYS A 200 -23.13 1.29 -4.89
N ASN A 201 -22.29 0.54 -5.58
CA ASN A 201 -22.63 -0.79 -6.07
C ASN A 201 -22.86 -1.79 -4.93
N LEU A 202 -22.03 -1.76 -3.88
CA LEU A 202 -22.22 -2.59 -2.69
C LEU A 202 -23.53 -2.25 -1.98
N THR A 203 -23.86 -0.98 -1.85
CA THR A 203 -25.14 -0.53 -1.28
C THR A 203 -26.32 -0.99 -2.11
N LEU A 204 -26.23 -0.88 -3.45
CA LEU A 204 -27.26 -1.36 -4.36
C LEU A 204 -27.41 -2.88 -4.26
N MET A 205 -26.31 -3.63 -4.23
CA MET A 205 -26.30 -5.09 -4.06
C MET A 205 -26.89 -5.51 -2.71
N GLN A 206 -26.59 -4.80 -1.62
CA GLN A 206 -27.20 -5.03 -0.32
C GLN A 206 -28.70 -4.72 -0.34
N SER A 207 -29.11 -3.63 -0.99
CA SER A 207 -30.54 -3.29 -1.15
C SER A 207 -31.29 -4.34 -1.97
N VAL A 208 -30.68 -4.85 -3.05
CA VAL A 208 -31.26 -5.93 -3.87
C VAL A 208 -31.29 -7.22 -3.06
N GLY A 209 -30.24 -7.55 -2.31
CA GLY A 209 -30.20 -8.72 -1.45
C GLY A 209 -31.24 -8.68 -0.33
N THR A 210 -31.42 -7.53 0.32
CA THR A 210 -32.44 -7.33 1.35
C THR A 210 -33.84 -7.31 0.76
N ASN A 211 -34.06 -6.69 -0.41
CA ASN A 211 -35.34 -6.73 -1.11
C ASN A 211 -35.69 -8.13 -1.63
N LEU A 212 -34.73 -8.90 -2.15
CA LEU A 212 -34.94 -10.29 -2.53
C LEU A 212 -35.25 -11.15 -1.30
N ASN A 213 -34.52 -10.96 -0.21
CA ASN A 213 -34.74 -11.70 1.01
C ASN A 213 -36.09 -11.33 1.66
N ALA A 214 -36.47 -10.05 1.64
CA ALA A 214 -37.77 -9.56 2.06
C ALA A 214 -38.87 -10.17 1.19
N TYR A 215 -38.76 -10.10 -0.13
CA TYR A 215 -39.71 -10.68 -1.07
C TYR A 215 -39.82 -12.20 -0.93
N LEU A 216 -38.69 -12.89 -0.73
CA LEU A 216 -38.68 -14.31 -0.41
C LEU A 216 -39.44 -14.54 0.89
N SER A 217 -39.10 -13.83 1.97
CA SER A 217 -39.75 -13.97 3.29
C SER A 217 -41.24 -13.64 3.25
N GLU A 218 -41.66 -12.69 2.42
CA GLU A 218 -43.03 -12.16 2.36
C GLU A 218 -43.91 -13.00 1.42
N LYS A 219 -43.46 -13.33 0.21
CA LYS A 219 -44.22 -14.20 -0.71
C LYS A 219 -44.19 -15.67 -0.34
N THR A 220 -43.12 -16.15 0.28
CA THR A 220 -43.06 -17.54 0.77
C THR A 220 -43.39 -17.68 2.26
N GLY A 221 -43.70 -16.55 2.92
CA GLY A 221 -44.15 -16.48 4.31
C GLY A 221 -43.18 -17.09 5.33
N GLY A 222 -41.89 -17.24 4.97
CA GLY A 222 -40.91 -18.01 5.74
C GLY A 222 -41.23 -19.51 5.90
N LYS A 223 -42.30 -20.01 5.27
CA LYS A 223 -42.80 -21.38 5.42
C LYS A 223 -42.28 -22.34 4.36
N ILE A 224 -41.92 -21.85 3.17
CA ILE A 224 -41.19 -22.65 2.18
C ILE A 224 -39.70 -22.57 2.54
N THR A 225 -39.35 -23.30 3.60
CA THR A 225 -37.94 -23.53 3.94
C THR A 225 -37.27 -24.38 2.84
N ILE A 226 -35.95 -24.31 2.72
CA ILE A 226 -35.15 -25.24 1.88
C ILE A 226 -35.56 -26.71 2.12
N PHE A 227 -35.96 -27.05 3.35
CA PHE A 227 -36.54 -28.35 3.71
C PHE A 227 -37.84 -28.70 2.98
N PHE A 228 -38.73 -27.74 2.70
CA PHE A 228 -39.93 -27.98 1.89
C PHE A 228 -39.54 -28.31 0.44
N MET A 229 -38.55 -27.60 -0.12
CA MET A 229 -38.06 -27.84 -1.48
C MET A 229 -37.38 -29.22 -1.60
N ILE A 230 -36.62 -29.63 -0.57
CA ILE A 230 -36.04 -30.98 -0.47
C ILE A 230 -37.14 -32.06 -0.41
N LYS A 231 -38.21 -31.83 0.37
CA LYS A 231 -39.31 -32.78 0.52
C LYS A 231 -40.11 -32.94 -0.77
N THR A 232 -40.39 -31.85 -1.48
CA THR A 232 -41.07 -31.92 -2.78
C THR A 232 -40.19 -32.62 -3.82
N MET A 233 -38.88 -32.36 -3.83
CA MET A 233 -37.95 -33.07 -4.72
C MET A 233 -37.93 -34.59 -4.44
N ALA A 234 -37.84 -34.99 -3.17
CA ALA A 234 -37.91 -36.40 -2.78
C ALA A 234 -39.25 -37.05 -3.16
N PHE A 235 -40.37 -36.33 -2.98
CA PHE A 235 -41.70 -36.82 -3.35
C PHE A 235 -41.83 -37.07 -4.87
N VAL A 236 -41.27 -36.21 -5.71
CA VAL A 236 -41.24 -36.41 -7.17
C VAL A 236 -40.43 -37.66 -7.54
N PHE A 237 -39.30 -37.91 -6.89
CA PHE A 237 -38.53 -39.14 -7.11
C PHE A 237 -39.31 -40.41 -6.74
N VAL A 238 -40.06 -40.38 -5.63
CA VAL A 238 -40.91 -41.51 -5.21
C VAL A 238 -42.00 -41.77 -6.24
N LEU A 239 -42.68 -40.72 -6.73
CA LEU A 239 -43.69 -40.85 -7.79
C LEU A 239 -43.08 -41.42 -9.07
N PHE A 240 -41.90 -40.95 -9.46
CA PHE A 240 -41.19 -41.47 -10.64
C PHE A 240 -40.84 -42.95 -10.48
N PHE A 241 -40.39 -43.37 -9.29
CA PHE A 241 -40.10 -44.77 -8.99
C PHE A 241 -41.36 -45.64 -9.10
N ILE A 242 -42.50 -45.17 -8.56
CA ILE A 242 -43.79 -45.86 -8.70
C ILE A 242 -44.18 -45.99 -10.19
N MET A 243 -43.98 -44.95 -10.99
CA MET A 243 -44.25 -44.96 -12.43
C MET A 243 -43.39 -45.99 -13.19
N VAL A 244 -42.11 -46.10 -12.85
CA VAL A 244 -41.18 -47.09 -13.42
C VAL A 244 -41.58 -48.51 -13.01
N VAL A 245 -41.94 -48.72 -11.74
CA VAL A 245 -42.41 -50.01 -11.23
C VAL A 245 -43.70 -50.44 -11.93
N LEU A 246 -44.67 -49.53 -12.07
CA LEU A 246 -45.90 -49.78 -12.82
C LEU A 246 -45.61 -50.17 -14.27
N THR A 247 -44.73 -49.42 -14.96
CA THR A 247 -44.35 -49.69 -16.36
C THR A 247 -43.62 -51.04 -16.51
N LYS A 248 -42.93 -51.53 -15.48
CA LYS A 248 -42.27 -52.85 -15.49
C LYS A 248 -43.20 -54.01 -15.15
N ILE A 249 -44.25 -53.78 -14.37
CA ILE A 249 -45.22 -54.80 -13.93
C ILE A 249 -46.37 -54.97 -14.94
N LEU A 250 -46.85 -53.88 -15.55
CA LEU A 250 -47.93 -53.94 -16.55
C LEU A 250 -47.64 -54.82 -17.78
N PRO A 251 -46.43 -54.86 -18.38
CA PRO A 251 -46.15 -55.75 -19.51
C PRO A 251 -45.94 -57.22 -19.10
N LYS A 252 -46.06 -57.55 -17.81
CA LYS A 252 -45.91 -58.91 -17.26
C LYS A 252 -47.24 -59.55 -16.86
N MET A 253 -48.36 -58.83 -16.98
CA MET A 253 -49.72 -59.39 -16.91
C MET A 253 -50.32 -59.51 -18.30
#